data_AF-A0A800AQ24-F1
#
_entry.id   AF-A0A800AQ24-F1
#
_cell.length_a   1.000
_cell.length_b   1.000
_cell.length_c   1.000
_cell.angle_alpha   90.00
_cell.angle_beta   90.00
_cell.angle_gamma   90.00
#
_symmetry.space_group_name_H-M   'P 1'
#
loop_
_entity.id
_entity.type
_entity.pdbx_description
1 polymer ?
#
loop_
_entity_poly.entity_id
_entity_poly.type
_entity_poly.pdbx_seq_one_letter_code
_entity_poly.pdbx_strand_id
1 'polypeptide(L)'
;MKRAVLFLILTFSLFAEEFYYIKNKKKIKLIPLDNNFELRDKDMLRFKDIEGKDILIPNRVIVKVKDKNSLEKYIKKYNLKIVKKYSNRLYLLKASSAKMAIEIANILSQKEEILFAQPDLIKRWNLR
;
A
#
# COMPACT_ATOMS: atom_id res chain seq x y z
N MET A 1 -26.30 38.48 17.00
CA MET A 1 -25.94 37.07 16.75
C MET A 1 -25.04 36.97 15.51
N LYS A 2 -23.73 37.25 15.62
CA LYS A 2 -22.80 37.25 14.46
C LYS A 2 -21.35 36.85 14.86
N ARG A 3 -21.19 35.86 15.75
CA ARG A 3 -19.84 35.42 16.20
C ARG A 3 -19.57 33.92 16.09
N ALA A 4 -20.50 33.13 15.56
CA ALA A 4 -20.38 31.67 15.52
C ALA A 4 -19.89 31.08 14.17
N VAL A 5 -19.51 31.90 13.19
CA VAL A 5 -19.18 31.41 11.83
C VAL A 5 -17.68 31.17 11.63
N LEU A 6 -16.80 31.64 12.52
CA LEU A 6 -15.35 31.56 12.29
C LEU A 6 -14.70 30.21 12.66
N PHE A 7 -15.45 29.25 13.23
CA PHE A 7 -14.89 27.96 13.68
C PHE A 7 -15.10 26.79 12.72
N LEU A 8 -15.82 26.98 11.60
CA LEU A 8 -16.18 25.87 10.69
C LEU A 8 -15.16 25.61 9.56
N ILE A 9 -14.12 26.42 9.41
CA ILE A 9 -13.20 26.34 8.25
C ILE A 9 -11.92 25.53 8.57
N LEU A 10 -11.64 25.20 9.84
CA LEU A 10 -10.37 24.55 10.21
C LEU A 10 -10.35 23.01 10.18
N THR A 11 -11.45 22.34 9.83
CA THR A 11 -11.52 20.87 9.87
C THR A 11 -11.18 20.16 8.56
N PHE A 12 -10.87 20.89 7.48
CA PHE A 12 -10.63 20.29 6.16
C PHE A 12 -9.16 19.89 5.86
N SER A 13 -8.22 20.07 6.79
CA SER A 13 -6.78 20.00 6.44
C SER A 13 -6.04 18.70 6.78
N LEU A 14 -6.69 17.57 7.09
CA LEU A 14 -5.97 16.39 7.65
C LEU A 14 -6.21 15.03 6.99
N PHE A 15 -6.30 14.97 5.66
CA PHE A 15 -6.11 13.70 4.95
C PHE A 15 -4.98 13.80 3.93
N ALA A 16 -3.77 14.12 4.40
CA ALA A 16 -2.57 13.77 3.65
C ALA A 16 -2.40 12.25 3.76
N GLU A 17 -2.63 11.52 2.65
CA GLU A 17 -2.35 10.07 2.58
C GLU A 17 -0.85 9.85 2.86
N GLU A 18 -0.51 9.34 4.05
CA GLU A 18 0.88 9.02 4.40
C GLU A 18 1.26 7.63 3.88
N PHE A 19 2.08 7.59 2.84
CA PHE A 19 2.60 6.36 2.25
C PHE A 19 3.88 5.91 2.98
N TYR A 20 3.98 4.61 3.31
CA TYR A 20 5.18 4.06 3.94
C TYR A 20 5.45 2.60 3.53
N TYR A 21 6.69 2.17 3.73
CA TYR A 21 7.07 0.75 3.69
C TYR A 21 7.96 0.36 4.87
N ILE A 22 8.08 -0.95 5.12
CA ILE A 22 8.92 -1.47 6.21
C ILE A 22 10.28 -1.92 5.67
N LYS A 23 11.37 -1.35 6.21
CA LYS A 23 12.76 -1.79 5.98
C LYS A 23 13.41 -2.00 7.35
N ASN A 24 13.99 -3.18 7.59
CA ASN A 24 14.67 -3.50 8.85
C ASN A 24 13.84 -3.17 10.11
N LYS A 25 12.55 -3.52 10.09
CA LYS A 25 11.56 -3.23 11.16
C LYS A 25 11.24 -1.75 11.39
N LYS A 26 11.73 -0.84 10.55
CA LYS A 26 11.41 0.61 10.60
C LYS A 26 10.48 1.01 9.46
N LYS A 27 9.53 1.89 9.74
CA LYS A 27 8.70 2.54 8.72
C LYS A 27 9.52 3.61 8.01
N ILE A 28 9.50 3.58 6.68
CA ILE A 28 10.14 4.59 5.82
C ILE A 28 9.04 5.30 5.05
N LYS A 29 9.00 6.63 5.17
CA LYS A 29 8.04 7.50 4.48
C LYS A 29 8.33 7.53 2.98
N LEU A 30 7.25 7.54 2.20
CA LEU A 30 7.26 7.64 0.75
C LEU A 30 6.62 8.96 0.33
N ILE A 31 7.27 9.65 -0.62
CA ILE A 31 6.82 10.89 -1.21
C ILE A 31 6.29 10.56 -2.61
N PRO A 32 4.98 10.75 -2.88
CA PRO A 32 4.41 10.47 -4.20
C PRO A 32 5.05 11.37 -5.24
N LEU A 33 5.31 10.82 -6.43
CA LEU A 33 5.69 11.59 -7.61
C LEU A 33 4.50 11.67 -8.56
N ASP A 34 4.32 12.82 -9.23
CA ASP A 34 3.29 12.96 -10.25
C ASP A 34 3.48 11.93 -11.36
N ASN A 35 2.40 11.22 -11.70
CA ASN A 35 2.38 10.07 -12.60
C ASN A 35 2.49 10.45 -14.09
N ASN A 36 3.13 11.58 -14.45
CA ASN A 36 3.38 11.96 -15.86
C ASN A 36 4.41 11.05 -16.56
N PHE A 37 4.73 9.90 -15.98
CA PHE A 37 5.63 8.91 -16.53
C PHE A 37 4.79 7.77 -17.11
N GLU A 38 4.80 7.64 -18.43
CA GLU A 38 4.20 6.49 -19.12
C GLU A 38 5.04 5.23 -18.84
N LEU A 39 4.76 4.56 -17.72
CA LEU A 39 5.25 3.20 -17.51
C LEU A 39 4.49 2.27 -18.45
N ARG A 40 5.22 1.38 -19.15
CA ARG A 40 4.63 0.35 -20.02
C ARG A 40 3.59 -0.53 -19.30
N ASP A 41 3.68 -0.61 -17.96
CA ASP A 41 2.67 -1.18 -17.09
C ASP A 41 1.82 -0.06 -16.46
N LYS A 42 0.55 0.06 -16.88
CA LYS A 42 -0.39 1.11 -16.46
C LYS A 42 -0.78 1.08 -14.96
N ASP A 43 -0.36 0.07 -14.20
CA ASP A 43 -0.80 -0.16 -12.82
C ASP A 43 0.35 -0.05 -11.79
N MET A 44 1.22 0.95 -11.94
CA MET A 44 2.30 1.22 -10.97
C MET A 44 2.26 2.67 -10.47
N LEU A 45 2.50 2.85 -9.18
CA LEU A 45 2.70 4.15 -8.56
C LEU A 45 4.18 4.36 -8.26
N ARG A 46 4.68 5.58 -8.52
CA ARG A 46 6.06 5.95 -8.27
C ARG A 46 6.17 6.84 -7.05
N PHE A 47 7.15 6.53 -6.23
CA PHE A 47 7.49 7.27 -5.02
C PHE A 47 8.99 7.51 -4.96
N LYS A 48 9.39 8.52 -4.20
CA LYS A 48 10.74 8.62 -3.64
C LYS A 48 10.71 8.31 -2.16
N ASP A 49 11.74 7.63 -1.66
CA ASP A 49 12.00 7.64 -0.23
C ASP A 49 12.74 8.91 0.20
N ILE A 50 12.96 9.05 1.50
CA ILE A 50 13.66 10.19 2.10
C ILE A 50 15.12 10.33 1.65
N GLU A 51 15.72 9.27 1.10
CA GLU A 51 17.08 9.27 0.54
C GLU A 51 17.07 9.64 -0.95
N GLY A 52 15.90 9.98 -1.51
CA GLY A 52 15.71 10.35 -2.92
C GLY A 52 15.65 9.15 -3.87
N LYS A 53 15.59 7.92 -3.35
CA LYS A 53 15.57 6.69 -4.15
C LYS A 53 14.20 6.42 -4.74
N ASP A 54 14.17 6.06 -6.02
CA ASP A 54 12.94 5.64 -6.70
C ASP A 54 12.43 4.30 -6.16
N ILE A 55 11.14 4.30 -5.80
CA ILE A 55 10.37 3.16 -5.35
C ILE A 55 9.14 3.04 -6.25
N LEU A 56 8.93 1.87 -6.81
CA LEU A 56 7.73 1.56 -7.60
C LEU A 56 6.86 0.57 -6.83
N ILE A 57 5.57 0.87 -6.79
CA ILE A 57 4.56 0.04 -6.15
C ILE A 57 3.57 -0.44 -7.22
N PRO A 58 3.56 -1.74 -7.58
CA PRO A 58 2.55 -2.30 -8.46
C PRO A 58 1.25 -2.59 -7.71
N ASN A 59 0.25 -3.10 -8.42
CA ASN A 59 -1.01 -3.62 -7.86
C ASN A 59 -0.88 -4.94 -7.08
N ARG A 60 0.20 -5.12 -6.30
CA ARG A 60 0.48 -6.35 -5.55
C ARG A 60 0.73 -6.10 -4.07
N VAL A 61 0.31 -7.05 -3.24
CA VAL A 61 0.44 -7.03 -1.78
C VAL A 61 1.07 -8.32 -1.30
N ILE A 62 2.08 -8.21 -0.45
CA ILE A 62 2.66 -9.35 0.26
C ILE A 62 1.99 -9.44 1.63
N VAL A 63 1.36 -10.58 1.91
CA VAL A 63 0.63 -10.82 3.16
C VAL A 63 1.14 -12.07 3.84
N LYS A 64 1.48 -11.94 5.13
CA LYS A 64 1.74 -13.07 6.02
C LYS A 64 0.65 -13.18 7.07
N VAL A 65 0.07 -14.36 7.21
CA VAL A 65 -1.04 -14.65 8.14
C VAL A 65 -0.60 -15.50 9.31
N LYS A 66 -1.30 -15.40 10.45
CA LYS A 66 -1.10 -16.29 11.62
C LYS A 66 -1.57 -17.70 11.30
N ASP A 67 -2.77 -17.82 10.74
CA ASP A 67 -3.37 -19.09 10.28
C ASP A 67 -3.70 -19.05 8.78
N LYS A 68 -3.54 -20.20 8.11
CA LYS A 68 -3.69 -20.32 6.65
C LYS A 68 -5.11 -20.01 6.17
N ASN A 69 -6.13 -20.24 7.01
CA ASN A 69 -7.53 -20.07 6.65
C ASN A 69 -8.02 -18.63 6.81
N SER A 70 -7.28 -17.80 7.56
CA SER A 70 -7.70 -16.42 7.87
C SER A 70 -7.72 -15.49 6.66
N LEU A 71 -7.02 -15.84 5.57
CA LEU A 71 -6.87 -14.97 4.40
C LEU A 71 -8.07 -15.01 3.44
N GLU A 72 -8.82 -16.11 3.42
CA GLU A 72 -9.85 -16.37 2.40
C GLU A 72 -10.96 -15.31 2.40
N LYS A 73 -11.40 -14.88 3.59
CA LYS A 73 -12.40 -13.83 3.74
C LYS A 73 -11.97 -12.50 3.12
N TYR A 74 -10.68 -12.18 3.20
CA TYR A 74 -10.14 -10.94 2.62
C TYR A 74 -9.96 -11.04 1.11
N ILE A 75 -9.55 -12.22 0.63
CA ILE A 75 -9.47 -12.50 -0.80
C ILE A 75 -10.83 -12.26 -1.45
N LYS A 76 -11.90 -12.82 -0.87
CA LYS A 76 -13.27 -12.63 -1.35
C LYS A 76 -13.73 -11.17 -1.20
N LYS A 77 -13.58 -10.58 0.00
CA LYS A 77 -14.05 -9.21 0.29
C LYS A 77 -13.47 -8.15 -0.64
N TYR A 78 -12.20 -8.28 -1.00
CA TYR A 78 -11.48 -7.28 -1.81
C TYR A 78 -11.20 -7.74 -3.24
N ASN A 79 -11.81 -8.85 -3.67
CA ASN A 79 -11.62 -9.44 -4.99
C ASN A 79 -10.13 -9.61 -5.38
N LEU A 80 -9.32 -10.11 -4.44
CA LEU A 80 -7.89 -10.31 -4.64
C LEU A 80 -7.63 -11.61 -5.40
N LYS A 81 -6.57 -11.62 -6.21
CA LYS A 81 -6.09 -12.84 -6.86
C LYS A 81 -4.79 -13.30 -6.22
N ILE A 82 -4.68 -14.59 -5.88
CA ILE A 82 -3.40 -15.15 -5.44
C ILE A 82 -2.49 -15.25 -6.67
N VAL A 83 -1.40 -14.48 -6.68
CA VAL A 83 -0.38 -14.54 -7.73
C VAL A 83 0.62 -15.65 -7.42
N LYS A 84 1.05 -15.73 -6.16
CA LYS A 84 2.04 -16.70 -5.72
C LYS A 84 1.86 -17.04 -4.26
N LYS A 85 2.03 -18.31 -3.91
CA LYS A 85 2.13 -18.79 -2.54
C LYS A 85 3.60 -19.09 -2.24
N TYR A 86 4.21 -18.34 -1.33
CA TYR A 86 5.60 -18.59 -0.91
C TYR A 86 5.67 -19.65 0.19
N SER A 87 4.64 -19.74 1.03
CA SER A 87 4.49 -20.79 2.05
C SER A 87 3.03 -20.94 2.45
N ASN A 88 2.74 -21.84 3.39
CA ASN A 88 1.38 -22.01 3.95
C ASN A 88 0.82 -20.77 4.64
N ARG A 89 1.64 -19.74 4.89
CA ARG A 89 1.24 -18.53 5.59
C ARG A 89 1.70 -17.25 4.91
N LEU A 90 2.34 -17.31 3.74
CA LEU A 90 2.89 -16.15 3.03
C LEU A 90 2.47 -16.16 1.56
N TYR A 91 1.82 -15.07 1.16
CA TYR A 91 1.15 -14.95 -0.13
C TYR A 91 1.51 -13.64 -0.81
N LEU A 92 1.60 -13.68 -2.14
CA LEU A 92 1.55 -12.52 -3.02
C LEU A 92 0.16 -12.45 -3.63
N LEU A 93 -0.53 -11.35 -3.36
CA LEU A 93 -1.88 -11.08 -3.84
C LEU A 93 -1.85 -9.96 -4.87
N LYS A 94 -2.71 -10.00 -5.88
CA LYS A 94 -2.93 -8.93 -6.84
C LYS A 94 -4.27 -8.26 -6.56
N ALA A 95 -4.24 -6.95 -6.44
CA ALA A 95 -5.40 -6.07 -6.34
C ALA A 95 -5.77 -5.51 -7.73
N SER A 96 -6.88 -4.80 -7.82
CA SER A 96 -7.32 -4.15 -9.06
C SER A 96 -6.40 -3.01 -9.50
N SER A 97 -5.76 -2.31 -8.57
CA SER A 97 -4.84 -1.21 -8.86
C SER A 97 -3.74 -1.07 -7.80
N ALA A 98 -2.70 -0.29 -8.10
CA ALA A 98 -1.62 0.02 -7.16
C ALA A 98 -2.13 0.79 -5.93
N LYS A 99 -3.07 1.72 -6.11
CA LYS A 99 -3.70 2.42 -4.98
C LYS A 99 -4.44 1.44 -4.07
N MET A 100 -5.26 0.55 -4.66
CA MET A 100 -5.97 -0.49 -3.90
C MET A 100 -5.00 -1.44 -3.18
N ALA A 101 -3.86 -1.78 -3.78
CA ALA A 101 -2.85 -2.60 -3.13
C ALA A 101 -2.31 -1.93 -1.85
N ILE A 102 -2.03 -0.63 -1.89
CA ILE A 102 -1.57 0.14 -0.72
C ILE A 102 -2.65 0.19 0.36
N GLU A 103 -3.89 0.52 -0.01
CA GLU A 103 -5.01 0.60 0.93
C GLU A 103 -5.27 -0.74 1.61
N ILE A 104 -5.32 -1.83 0.83
CA ILE A 104 -5.53 -3.19 1.34
C ILE A 104 -4.37 -3.59 2.26
N ALA A 105 -3.12 -3.27 1.88
CA ALA A 105 -1.98 -3.54 2.74
C ALA A 105 -2.11 -2.82 4.10
N ASN A 106 -2.50 -1.55 4.09
CA ASN A 106 -2.73 -0.77 5.30
C ASN A 106 -3.86 -1.37 6.16
N ILE A 107 -5.00 -1.71 5.55
CA ILE A 107 -6.15 -2.29 6.27
C ILE A 107 -5.77 -3.64 6.87
N LEU A 108 -5.13 -4.52 6.10
CA LEU A 108 -4.73 -5.84 6.55
C LEU A 108 -3.65 -5.77 7.63
N SER A 109 -2.77 -4.76 7.60
CA SER A 109 -1.72 -4.58 8.61
C SER A 109 -2.28 -4.35 10.03
N GLN A 110 -3.53 -3.91 10.13
CA GLN A 110 -4.23 -3.64 11.39
C GLN A 110 -5.08 -4.83 11.88
N LYS A 111 -5.09 -5.96 11.17
CA LYS A 111 -5.92 -7.12 11.51
C LYS A 111 -5.13 -8.10 12.38
N GLU A 112 -5.73 -8.56 13.47
CA GLU A 112 -5.06 -9.40 14.47
C GLU A 112 -4.57 -10.74 13.89
N GLU A 113 -5.27 -11.28 12.91
CA GLU A 113 -4.92 -12.52 12.20
C GLU A 113 -3.79 -12.36 11.17
N ILE A 114 -3.38 -11.12 10.87
CA ILE A 114 -2.33 -10.80 9.91
C ILE A 114 -1.05 -10.48 10.68
N LEU A 115 0.05 -11.19 10.36
CA LEU A 115 1.36 -10.93 10.94
C LEU A 115 2.02 -9.70 10.30
N PHE A 116 1.90 -9.57 8.98
CA PHE A 116 2.22 -8.33 8.27
C PHE A 116 1.51 -8.31 6.91
N ALA A 117 1.21 -7.11 6.44
CA ALA A 117 0.81 -6.86 5.07
C ALA A 117 1.54 -5.61 4.59
N GLN A 118 2.11 -5.67 3.40
CA GLN A 118 2.79 -4.53 2.78
C GLN A 118 2.58 -4.55 1.27
N PRO A 119 2.52 -3.39 0.61
CA PRO A 119 2.62 -3.35 -0.84
C PRO A 119 3.93 -4.02 -1.29
N ASP A 120 3.88 -4.67 -2.44
CA ASP A 120 5.08 -5.15 -3.09
C ASP A 120 5.91 -3.94 -3.57
N LEU A 121 7.24 -4.00 -3.48
CA LEU A 121 8.12 -2.87 -3.77
C LEU A 121 9.19 -3.28 -4.77
N ILE A 122 9.27 -2.55 -5.87
CA ILE A 122 10.33 -2.72 -6.87
C ILE A 122 11.38 -1.63 -6.60
N LYS A 123 12.51 -2.03 -5.99
CA LYS A 123 13.60 -1.15 -5.54
C LYS A 123 14.73 -0.94 -6.56
N ARG A 124 14.73 -1.72 -7.63
CA ARG A 124 15.67 -1.61 -8.75
C ARG A 124 14.89 -1.78 -10.02
N TRP A 125 14.79 -0.68 -10.74
CA TRP A 125 14.39 -0.70 -12.11
C TRP A 125 15.68 -0.67 -12.94
N ASN A 126 16.26 -1.84 -13.19
CA ASN A 126 17.26 -1.96 -14.25
C ASN A 126 16.48 -1.97 -15.58
N LEU A 127 16.01 -0.80 -16.03
CA LEU A 127 15.77 -0.59 -17.45
C LEU A 127 17.17 -0.47 -18.06
N ARG A 128 17.69 -1.58 -18.55
CA ARG A 128 18.54 -1.50 -19.73
C ARG A 128 17.63 -1.38 -20.94
#